data_AF-A0A966DWJ7-F1
#
_entry.id   AF-A0A966DWJ7-F1
#
_cell.length_a   1.000
_cell.length_b   1.000
_cell.length_c   1.000
_cell.angle_alpha   90.00
_cell.angle_beta   90.00
_cell.angle_gamma   90.00
#
_symmetry.space_group_name_H-M   'P 1'
#
loop_
_entity.id
_entity.type
_entity.pdbx_description
1 polymer ?
#
loop_
_entity_poly.entity_id
_entity_poly.type
_entity_poly.pdbx_seq_one_letter_code
_entity_poly.pdbx_strand_id
1 'polypeptide(L)'
;MNRFRHALGFALLASANLRDFYERICNYYKIVSQVAEFSHYDTDEESILIADNISPAVCHETRDAWIAIMLRFIRFVYPQDINPSWVELARPIPEEGDGPYIEYFKCPVRFECDQIKIAMRSSVMDIPLPGASPELFVVGMESLRENTGKPETFTRNRFKSLLRGMIFSHGQQSIEKPYAYRE
;
A
#
# COMPACT_ATOMS: atom_id res chain seq x y z
N MET A 1 -18.88 -8.70 -6.35
CA MET A 1 -18.46 -7.47 -5.66
C MET A 1 -17.00 -7.17 -6.02
N ASN A 2 -16.75 -6.57 -7.20
CA ASN A 2 -15.42 -6.45 -7.83
C ASN A 2 -15.01 -5.01 -8.18
N ARG A 3 -15.80 -3.99 -7.80
CA ARG A 3 -15.61 -2.61 -8.28
C ARG A 3 -14.49 -1.82 -7.57
N PHE A 4 -14.16 -2.19 -6.33
CA PHE A 4 -13.19 -1.45 -5.51
C PHE A 4 -11.74 -1.60 -6.01
N ARG A 5 -11.35 -2.81 -6.43
CA ARG A 5 -10.02 -3.10 -6.98
C ARG A 5 -9.82 -2.47 -8.37
N HIS A 6 -10.88 -2.38 -9.16
CA HIS A 6 -10.81 -1.84 -10.51
C HIS A 6 -10.71 -0.31 -10.52
N ALA A 7 -11.38 0.39 -9.59
CA ALA A 7 -11.36 1.85 -9.55
C ALA A 7 -10.03 2.44 -9.03
N LEU A 8 -9.40 1.81 -8.03
CA LEU A 8 -8.07 2.21 -7.55
C LEU A 8 -6.99 1.96 -8.62
N GLY A 9 -7.06 0.82 -9.30
CA GLY A 9 -6.22 0.56 -10.47
C GLY A 9 -6.45 1.57 -11.59
N PHE A 10 -7.70 1.97 -11.85
CA PHE A 10 -8.04 2.95 -12.89
C PHE A 10 -7.59 4.38 -12.54
N ALA A 11 -7.74 4.79 -11.29
CA ALA A 11 -7.25 6.10 -10.83
C ALA A 11 -5.74 6.21 -11.08
N LEU A 12 -4.99 5.16 -10.70
CA LEU A 12 -3.54 5.05 -10.86
C LEU A 12 -3.07 4.98 -12.32
N LEU A 13 -3.75 4.20 -13.17
CA LEU A 13 -3.37 4.00 -14.58
C LEU A 13 -3.66 5.24 -15.46
N ALA A 14 -4.63 6.05 -15.07
CA ALA A 14 -4.95 7.28 -15.77
C ALA A 14 -4.17 8.50 -15.23
N SER A 15 -3.33 8.31 -14.21
CA SER A 15 -2.57 9.41 -13.61
C SER A 15 -1.33 9.75 -14.43
N ALA A 16 -1.18 11.03 -14.76
CA ALA A 16 0.03 11.52 -15.44
C ALA A 16 1.26 11.48 -14.52
N ASN A 17 1.08 11.76 -13.23
CA ASN A 17 2.10 11.81 -12.19
C ASN A 17 1.50 11.45 -10.81
N LEU A 18 2.31 11.43 -9.75
CA LEU A 18 1.82 11.07 -8.41
C LEU A 18 0.88 12.13 -7.82
N ARG A 19 1.02 13.41 -8.19
CA ARG A 19 0.12 14.48 -7.75
C ARG A 19 -1.30 14.25 -8.27
N ASP A 20 -1.41 13.98 -9.57
CA ASP A 20 -2.67 13.60 -10.20
C ASP A 20 -3.24 12.30 -9.59
N PHE A 21 -2.39 11.34 -9.24
CA PHE A 21 -2.82 10.16 -8.48
C PHE A 21 -3.44 10.52 -7.12
N TYR A 22 -2.83 11.41 -6.34
CA TYR A 22 -3.36 11.87 -5.05
C TYR A 22 -4.71 12.58 -5.20
N GLU A 23 -4.84 13.46 -6.19
CA GLU A 23 -6.10 14.13 -6.49
C GLU A 23 -7.20 13.14 -6.85
N ARG A 24 -6.91 12.21 -7.78
CA ARG A 24 -7.88 11.22 -8.25
C ARG A 24 -8.32 10.27 -7.15
N ILE A 25 -7.40 9.81 -6.31
CA ILE A 25 -7.76 8.90 -5.22
C ILE A 25 -8.59 9.57 -4.13
N CYS A 26 -8.27 10.83 -3.78
CA CYS A 26 -9.09 11.61 -2.86
C CYS A 26 -10.49 11.83 -3.42
N ASN A 27 -10.61 12.22 -4.69
CA ASN A 27 -11.91 12.44 -5.33
C ASN A 27 -12.74 11.15 -5.45
N TYR A 28 -12.09 10.01 -5.72
CA TYR A 28 -12.75 8.71 -5.70
C TYR A 28 -13.33 8.40 -4.32
N TYR A 29 -12.51 8.51 -3.27
CA TYR A 29 -12.94 8.17 -1.92
C TYR A 29 -13.99 9.11 -1.33
N LYS A 30 -14.03 10.38 -1.75
CA LYS A 30 -15.16 11.29 -1.42
C LYS A 30 -16.52 10.72 -1.82
N ILE A 31 -16.57 9.91 -2.89
CA ILE A 31 -17.82 9.34 -3.42
C ILE A 31 -18.11 7.98 -2.78
N VAL A 32 -17.07 7.15 -2.57
CA VAL A 32 -17.27 5.74 -2.19
C VAL A 32 -17.07 5.43 -0.71
N SER A 33 -16.39 6.30 0.03
CA SER A 33 -16.12 6.09 1.45
C SER A 33 -17.22 6.72 2.31
N GLN A 34 -17.67 5.98 3.31
CA GLN A 34 -18.49 6.49 4.42
C GLN A 34 -17.78 6.32 5.77
N VAL A 35 -16.54 5.81 5.76
CA VAL A 35 -15.84 5.34 6.96
C VAL A 35 -14.54 6.08 7.23
N ALA A 36 -14.13 6.95 6.33
CA ALA A 36 -12.94 7.79 6.43
C ALA A 36 -13.03 8.90 5.38
N GLU A 37 -12.44 10.05 5.70
CA GLU A 37 -12.25 11.17 4.80
C GLU A 37 -10.83 11.16 4.25
N PHE A 38 -10.68 11.47 2.97
CA PHE A 38 -9.39 11.42 2.29
C PHE A 38 -9.09 12.76 1.64
N SER A 39 -7.91 13.26 1.93
CA SER A 39 -7.41 14.54 1.43
C SER A 39 -5.91 14.45 1.19
N HIS A 40 -5.39 15.43 0.47
CA HIS A 40 -3.95 15.64 0.38
C HIS A 40 -3.68 17.14 0.42
N TYR A 41 -2.46 17.50 0.79
CA TYR A 41 -1.95 18.86 0.68
C TYR A 41 -0.46 18.84 0.36
N ASP A 42 0.00 19.96 -0.16
CA ASP A 42 1.39 20.16 -0.53
C ASP A 42 2.07 21.17 0.37
N THR A 43 3.34 20.95 0.59
CA THR A 43 4.31 21.88 1.17
C THR A 43 5.44 22.07 0.17
N ASP A 44 6.38 22.98 0.46
CA ASP A 44 7.54 23.19 -0.42
C ASP A 44 8.40 21.91 -0.58
N GLU A 45 8.50 21.10 0.48
CA GLU A 45 9.37 19.93 0.51
C GLU A 45 8.64 18.61 0.25
N GLU A 46 7.34 18.53 0.57
CA GLU A 46 6.59 17.28 0.64
C GLU A 46 5.14 17.42 0.16
N SER A 47 4.60 16.34 -0.38
CA SER A 47 3.17 16.14 -0.62
C SER A 47 2.66 15.04 0.30
N ILE A 48 1.57 15.32 1.02
CA ILE A 48 1.05 14.46 2.08
C ILE A 48 -0.35 13.98 1.72
N LEU A 49 -0.54 12.67 1.63
CA LEU A 49 -1.85 12.03 1.53
C LEU A 49 -2.33 11.60 2.92
N ILE A 50 -3.59 11.90 3.23
CA ILE A 50 -4.19 11.72 4.56
C ILE A 50 -5.45 10.86 4.46
N ALA A 51 -5.62 9.96 5.42
CA ALA A 51 -6.92 9.43 5.81
C ALA A 51 -7.24 9.91 7.23
N ASP A 52 -8.34 10.64 7.36
CA ASP A 52 -8.83 11.26 8.58
C ASP A 52 -10.28 10.83 8.89
N ASN A 53 -10.80 11.21 10.05
CA ASN A 53 -12.17 10.92 10.49
C ASN A 53 -12.53 9.43 10.32
N ILE A 54 -11.55 8.56 10.59
CA ILE A 54 -11.68 7.13 10.37
C ILE A 54 -12.63 6.57 11.43
N SER A 55 -13.73 5.98 10.98
CA SER A 55 -14.73 5.35 11.83
C SER A 55 -14.06 4.41 12.84
N PRO A 56 -14.42 4.51 14.14
CA PRO A 56 -13.92 3.62 15.18
C PRO A 56 -14.20 2.13 14.90
N ALA A 57 -15.19 1.82 14.06
CA ALA A 57 -15.52 0.46 13.66
C ALA A 57 -14.49 -0.17 12.71
N VAL A 58 -13.62 0.63 12.08
CA VAL A 58 -12.56 0.15 11.19
C VAL A 58 -11.36 -0.28 12.02
N CYS A 59 -11.06 -1.57 12.03
CA CYS A 59 -9.93 -2.12 12.78
C CYS A 59 -8.57 -1.63 12.26
N HIS A 60 -7.55 -1.65 13.13
CA HIS A 60 -6.20 -1.19 12.80
C HIS A 60 -5.59 -1.93 11.60
N GLU A 61 -5.85 -3.22 11.44
CA GLU A 61 -5.35 -3.99 10.29
C GLU A 61 -5.89 -3.47 8.96
N THR A 62 -7.16 -3.02 8.93
CA THR A 62 -7.75 -2.45 7.71
C THR A 62 -7.15 -1.08 7.40
N ARG A 63 -6.89 -0.28 8.44
CA ARG A 63 -6.19 1.01 8.36
C ARG A 63 -4.77 0.85 7.80
N ASP A 64 -4.01 -0.09 8.36
CA ASP A 64 -2.64 -0.41 7.94
C ASP A 64 -2.62 -0.96 6.50
N ALA A 65 -3.58 -1.82 6.16
CA ALA A 65 -3.72 -2.36 4.82
C ALA A 65 -3.91 -1.26 3.78
N TRP A 66 -4.72 -0.25 4.08
CA TRP A 66 -4.98 0.84 3.15
C TRP A 66 -3.70 1.59 2.78
N ILE A 67 -2.94 2.05 3.78
CA ILE A 67 -1.72 2.83 3.54
C ILE A 67 -0.60 1.98 2.93
N ALA A 68 -0.49 0.71 3.31
CA ALA A 68 0.44 -0.22 2.68
C ALA A 68 0.11 -0.44 1.20
N ILE A 69 -1.18 -0.60 0.87
CA ILE A 69 -1.65 -0.73 -0.52
C ILE A 69 -1.35 0.55 -1.32
N MET A 70 -1.56 1.75 -0.74
CA MET A 70 -1.20 3.01 -1.40
C MET A 70 0.28 3.06 -1.76
N LEU A 71 1.17 2.76 -0.80
CA LEU A 71 2.62 2.75 -1.06
C LEU A 71 3.00 1.68 -2.10
N ARG A 72 2.39 0.50 -2.03
CA ARG A 72 2.61 -0.55 -3.03
C ARG A 72 2.26 -0.08 -4.44
N PHE A 73 1.16 0.64 -4.60
CA PHE A 73 0.78 1.19 -5.90
C PHE A 73 1.77 2.25 -6.38
N ILE A 74 2.18 3.17 -5.50
CA ILE A 74 3.20 4.17 -5.81
C ILE A 74 4.48 3.50 -6.30
N ARG A 75 5.02 2.53 -5.56
CA ARG A 75 6.22 1.76 -5.95
C ARG A 75 6.05 0.96 -7.23
N PHE A 76 4.84 0.50 -7.53
CA PHE A 76 4.57 -0.28 -8.73
C PHE A 76 4.62 0.57 -10.01
N VAL A 77 4.14 1.82 -9.94
CA VAL A 77 4.08 2.70 -11.12
C VAL A 77 5.28 3.63 -11.25
N TYR A 78 5.98 3.89 -10.15
CA TYR A 78 7.09 4.83 -10.19
C TYR A 78 8.27 4.23 -10.97
N PRO A 79 8.96 4.98 -11.85
CA PRO A 79 10.05 4.46 -12.67
C PRO A 79 11.27 3.93 -11.91
N GLN A 80 11.41 4.30 -10.64
CA GLN A 80 12.56 4.01 -9.79
C GLN A 80 12.10 3.55 -8.41
N ASP A 81 13.01 2.98 -7.62
CA ASP A 81 12.75 2.70 -6.22
C ASP A 81 12.43 4.01 -5.48
N ILE A 82 11.25 4.01 -4.86
CA ILE A 82 10.74 5.17 -4.13
C ILE A 82 10.27 4.78 -2.74
N ASN A 83 10.63 5.60 -1.75
CA ASN A 83 10.21 5.47 -0.36
C ASN A 83 9.59 6.80 0.10
N PRO A 84 8.63 6.77 1.03
CA PRO A 84 8.10 7.97 1.66
C PRO A 84 9.19 8.70 2.46
N SER A 85 9.01 9.99 2.68
CA SER A 85 9.79 10.74 3.67
C SER A 85 9.48 10.25 5.09
N TRP A 86 8.21 10.01 5.39
CA TRP A 86 7.71 9.50 6.67
C TRP A 86 6.28 8.98 6.52
N VAL A 87 5.83 8.21 7.52
CA VAL A 87 4.46 7.70 7.66
C VAL A 87 3.95 7.92 9.08
N GLU A 88 2.69 8.33 9.21
CA GLU A 88 1.95 8.36 10.48
C GLU A 88 0.84 7.32 10.46
N LEU A 89 0.66 6.60 11.56
CA LEU A 89 -0.33 5.54 11.71
C LEU A 89 -1.24 5.79 12.90
N ALA A 90 -2.55 5.73 12.64
CA ALA A 90 -3.60 5.86 13.66
C ALA A 90 -3.84 4.56 14.43
N ARG A 91 -2.80 4.10 15.13
CA ARG A 91 -2.79 2.89 15.97
C ARG A 91 -1.67 2.94 17.01
N PRO A 92 -1.80 2.22 18.14
CA PRO A 92 -0.67 1.96 19.02
C PRO A 92 0.37 1.08 18.34
N ILE A 93 1.60 1.16 18.84
CA ILE A 93 2.68 0.24 18.44
C ILE A 93 2.20 -1.20 18.73
N PRO A 94 2.25 -2.12 17.74
CA PRO A 94 1.92 -3.52 17.99
C PRO A 94 2.81 -4.16 19.06
N GLU A 95 2.31 -5.15 19.79
CA GLU A 95 3.08 -5.89 20.80
C GLU A 95 4.35 -6.52 20.23
N GLU A 96 4.32 -6.93 18.95
CA GLU A 96 5.47 -7.50 18.25
C GLU A 96 6.53 -6.46 17.83
N GLY A 97 6.30 -5.17 18.11
CA GLY A 97 7.17 -4.05 17.77
C GLY A 97 6.88 -3.40 16.41
N ASP A 98 7.67 -2.38 16.08
CA ASP A 98 7.55 -1.55 14.87
C ASP A 98 8.42 -2.04 13.69
N GLY A 99 9.35 -2.96 13.92
CA GLY A 99 10.29 -3.50 12.92
C GLY A 99 9.65 -3.86 11.58
N PRO A 100 8.53 -4.61 11.54
CA PRO A 100 7.84 -4.94 10.29
C PRO A 100 7.38 -3.70 9.50
N TYR A 101 6.98 -2.63 10.18
CA TYR A 101 6.53 -1.39 9.55
C TYR A 101 7.72 -0.65 8.95
N ILE A 102 8.82 -0.52 9.72
CA ILE A 102 10.05 0.13 9.24
C ILE A 102 10.60 -0.60 8.00
N GLU A 103 10.62 -1.94 8.03
CA GLU A 103 11.07 -2.76 6.90
C GLU A 103 10.19 -2.58 5.66
N TYR A 104 8.87 -2.52 5.84
CA TYR A 104 7.94 -2.33 4.73
C TYR A 104 8.00 -0.91 4.14
N PHE A 105 7.85 0.10 5.00
CA PHE A 105 7.75 1.50 4.57
C PHE A 105 9.11 2.08 4.16
N LYS A 106 10.22 1.53 4.70
CA LYS A 106 11.60 1.99 4.45
C LYS A 106 11.79 3.49 4.72
N CYS A 107 11.10 3.98 5.75
CA CYS A 107 11.15 5.35 6.22
C CYS A 107 10.79 5.40 7.72
N PRO A 108 10.97 6.55 8.39
CA PRO A 108 10.46 6.75 9.75
C PRO A 108 8.95 6.56 9.82
N VAL A 109 8.50 5.74 10.78
CA VAL A 109 7.08 5.47 11.06
C VAL A 109 6.73 5.98 12.45
N ARG A 110 5.69 6.83 12.55
CA ARG A 110 5.14 7.32 13.82
C ARG A 110 3.82 6.63 14.10
N PHE A 111 3.68 6.14 15.32
CA PHE A 111 2.46 5.50 15.83
C PHE A 111 1.75 6.46 16.78
N GLU A 112 0.55 6.07 17.24
CA GLU A 112 -0.27 6.83 18.18
C GLU A 112 -0.67 8.22 17.64
N CYS A 113 -0.78 8.35 16.33
CA CYS A 113 -1.29 9.55 15.68
C CYS A 113 -2.82 9.52 15.57
N ASP A 114 -3.46 10.67 15.40
CA ASP A 114 -4.91 10.73 15.18
C ASP A 114 -5.30 10.33 13.75
N GLN A 115 -4.37 10.50 12.81
CA GLN A 115 -4.57 10.35 11.37
C GLN A 115 -3.61 9.30 10.79
N ILE A 116 -3.95 8.78 9.61
CA ILE A 116 -3.00 8.02 8.79
C ILE A 116 -2.47 8.97 7.73
N LYS A 117 -1.15 9.07 7.62
CA LYS A 117 -0.49 9.92 6.62
C LYS A 117 0.67 9.23 5.96
N ILE A 118 0.89 9.55 4.69
CA ILE A 118 2.09 9.22 3.95
C ILE A 118 2.59 10.49 3.26
N ALA A 119 3.86 10.83 3.50
CA ALA A 119 4.51 11.97 2.89
C ALA A 119 5.53 11.53 1.86
N MET A 120 5.47 12.14 0.68
CA MET A 120 6.42 11.93 -0.41
C MET A 120 7.14 13.25 -0.66
N ARG A 121 8.42 13.21 -1.03
CA ARG A 121 9.14 14.42 -1.43
C ARG A 121 8.44 15.10 -2.61
N SER A 122 8.24 16.41 -2.56
CA SER A 122 7.59 17.17 -3.62
C SER A 122 8.29 16.97 -4.97
N SER A 123 9.63 16.83 -4.96
CA SER A 123 10.44 16.59 -6.16
C SER A 123 10.07 15.32 -6.96
N VAL A 124 9.40 14.35 -6.34
CA VAL A 124 8.98 13.11 -7.01
C VAL A 124 7.58 13.20 -7.60
N MET A 125 6.78 14.17 -7.15
CA MET A 125 5.33 14.17 -7.35
C MET A 125 4.92 14.45 -8.79
N ASP A 126 5.71 15.26 -9.49
CA ASP A 126 5.44 15.72 -10.85
C ASP A 126 6.21 14.93 -11.93
N ILE A 127 6.90 13.85 -11.53
CA ILE A 127 7.59 12.96 -12.47
C ILE A 127 6.56 12.14 -13.27
N PRO A 128 6.64 12.13 -14.62
CA PRO A 128 5.72 11.37 -15.45
C PRO A 128 5.74 9.87 -15.13
N LEU A 129 4.56 9.28 -14.94
CA LEU A 129 4.41 7.85 -14.71
C LEU A 129 4.35 7.07 -16.04
N PRO A 130 5.07 5.94 -16.19
CA PRO A 130 5.06 5.14 -17.42
C PRO A 130 3.70 4.47 -17.70
N GLY A 131 2.92 4.25 -16.64
CA GLY A 131 1.62 3.56 -16.66
C GLY A 131 0.47 4.31 -17.33
N ALA A 132 0.72 5.51 -17.88
CA ALA A 132 -0.27 6.22 -18.69
C ALA A 132 -0.59 5.50 -20.04
N SER A 133 0.07 4.38 -20.34
CA SER A 133 -0.20 3.52 -21.49
C SER A 133 -1.10 2.32 -21.14
N PRO A 134 -2.22 2.08 -21.85
CA PRO A 134 -3.13 0.96 -21.61
C PRO A 134 -2.50 -0.43 -21.72
N GLU A 135 -1.35 -0.60 -22.37
CA GLU A 135 -0.75 -1.90 -22.67
C GLU A 135 -0.03 -2.54 -21.46
N LEU A 136 0.50 -1.75 -20.53
CA LEU A 136 1.16 -2.23 -19.29
C LEU A 136 0.18 -2.93 -18.32
N PHE A 137 -1.12 -2.76 -18.56
CA PHE A 137 -2.24 -3.41 -17.87
C PHE A 137 -2.15 -4.95 -17.86
N VAL A 138 -1.84 -5.57 -19.00
CA VAL A 138 -1.97 -7.03 -19.14
C VAL A 138 -0.89 -7.74 -18.32
N VAL A 139 0.35 -7.26 -18.40
CA VAL A 139 1.51 -7.89 -17.75
C VAL A 139 1.47 -7.76 -16.23
N GLY A 140 1.07 -6.59 -15.71
CA GLY A 140 0.96 -6.36 -14.26
C GLY A 140 -0.19 -7.12 -13.61
N MET A 141 -1.33 -7.27 -14.29
CA MET A 141 -2.46 -8.05 -13.79
C MET A 141 -2.24 -9.56 -13.86
N GLU A 142 -1.44 -10.04 -14.80
CA GLU A 142 -1.13 -11.47 -14.93
C GLU A 142 -0.30 -11.98 -13.74
N SER A 143 0.62 -11.16 -13.23
CA SER A 143 1.38 -11.43 -11.98
C SER A 143 0.49 -11.46 -10.73
N LEU A 144 -0.66 -10.77 -10.74
CA LEU A 144 -1.66 -10.84 -9.66
C LEU A 144 -2.64 -12.03 -9.83
N ARG A 145 -2.76 -12.57 -11.04
CA ARG A 145 -3.62 -13.71 -11.38
C ARG A 145 -2.94 -15.04 -11.08
N GLU A 146 -1.62 -15.15 -11.18
CA GLU A 146 -0.88 -16.38 -10.86
C GLU A 146 -0.93 -16.76 -9.36
N ASN A 147 -1.45 -15.89 -8.49
CA ASN A 147 -1.57 -16.15 -7.05
C ASN A 147 -3.02 -16.41 -6.57
N THR A 148 -3.96 -16.71 -7.47
CA THR A 148 -5.38 -16.93 -7.10
C THR A 148 -5.69 -18.37 -6.70
N GLY A 149 -5.49 -18.67 -5.41
CA GLY A 149 -6.19 -19.73 -4.69
C GLY A 149 -7.38 -19.19 -3.89
N LYS A 150 -8.60 -19.44 -4.41
CA LYS A 150 -9.99 -19.39 -3.87
C LYS A 150 -10.48 -18.19 -2.99
N PRO A 151 -11.78 -17.82 -3.08
CA PRO A 151 -12.33 -16.60 -2.52
C PRO A 151 -13.19 -16.86 -1.27
N GLU A 152 -12.60 -17.00 -0.08
CA GLU A 152 -13.40 -17.10 1.16
C GLU A 152 -12.75 -16.32 2.32
N THR A 153 -13.61 -15.52 2.96
CA THR A 153 -13.52 -14.95 4.31
C THR A 153 -12.23 -14.18 4.65
N PHE A 154 -12.31 -12.86 4.50
CA PHE A 154 -11.31 -11.89 4.95
C PHE A 154 -11.24 -11.87 6.48
N THR A 155 -10.53 -12.82 7.08
CA THR A 155 -10.37 -12.95 8.53
C THR A 155 -8.90 -12.76 8.91
N ARG A 156 -8.66 -11.98 9.99
CA ARG A 156 -7.51 -11.82 10.92
C ARG A 156 -6.16 -12.49 10.62
N ASN A 157 -6.13 -13.71 10.07
CA ASN A 157 -4.93 -14.51 9.83
C ASN A 157 -4.24 -14.22 8.48
N ARG A 158 -4.97 -13.73 7.46
CA ARG A 158 -4.37 -13.48 6.12
C ARG A 158 -3.61 -12.16 6.03
N PHE A 159 -3.93 -11.17 6.87
CA PHE A 159 -3.18 -9.91 6.95
C PHE A 159 -1.81 -10.09 7.61
N LYS A 160 -1.71 -10.85 8.72
CA LYS A 160 -0.42 -11.27 9.29
C LYS A 160 0.41 -12.10 8.30
N SER A 161 -0.22 -12.90 7.44
CA SER A 161 0.46 -13.69 6.38
C SER A 161 0.89 -12.83 5.19
N LEU A 162 0.10 -11.84 4.77
CA LEU A 162 0.44 -10.91 3.69
C LEU A 162 1.53 -9.93 4.10
N LEU A 163 1.48 -9.41 5.33
CA LEU A 163 2.58 -8.65 5.91
C LEU A 163 3.80 -9.54 6.13
N ARG A 164 3.68 -10.75 6.70
CA ARG A 164 4.83 -11.68 6.79
C ARG A 164 5.45 -12.03 5.43
N GLY A 165 4.63 -12.24 4.39
CA GLY A 165 5.10 -12.58 3.04
C GLY A 165 5.66 -11.39 2.26
N MET A 166 5.24 -10.15 2.57
CA MET A 166 5.78 -8.92 1.94
C MET A 166 6.95 -8.30 2.74
N ILE A 167 7.09 -8.63 4.01
CA ILE A 167 8.12 -8.08 4.93
C ILE A 167 9.27 -9.08 5.06
N PHE A 168 9.03 -10.38 5.29
CA PHE A 168 10.09 -11.38 5.49
C PHE A 168 10.42 -12.18 4.23
N SER A 169 10.85 -11.54 3.15
CA SER A 169 11.60 -12.25 2.12
C SER A 169 12.78 -11.43 1.64
N HIS A 170 13.93 -11.61 2.30
CA HIS A 170 15.25 -11.87 1.71
C HIS A 170 16.17 -12.39 2.82
N GLY A 171 16.40 -13.70 2.85
CA GLY A 171 17.24 -14.34 3.87
C GLY A 171 17.43 -15.84 3.62
N GLN A 172 18.25 -16.14 2.60
CA GLN A 172 18.89 -17.44 2.28
C GLN A 172 18.10 -18.51 1.50
N GLN A 173 18.45 -18.59 0.22
CA GLN A 173 18.71 -19.88 -0.44
C GLN A 173 20.18 -20.29 -0.18
N SER A 174 20.39 -21.47 0.40
CA SER A 174 21.45 -22.43 0.02
C SER A 174 20.98 -23.81 0.54
N ILE A 175 20.34 -24.59 -0.32
CA ILE A 175 20.87 -25.82 -0.93
C ILE A 175 21.39 -26.83 0.12
N GLU A 176 20.57 -27.82 0.46
CA GLU A 176 20.84 -29.25 0.20
C GLU A 176 19.60 -30.12 0.53
N LYS A 177 19.15 -30.90 -0.46
CA LYS A 177 18.37 -32.15 -0.32
C LYS A 177 19.39 -33.29 -0.60
N PRO A 178 19.18 -34.58 -0.22
CA PRO A 178 17.86 -35.22 -0.23
C PRO A 178 17.59 -36.45 0.70
N TYR A 179 16.32 -36.87 0.70
CA TYR A 179 15.74 -38.21 1.00
C TYR A 179 16.11 -38.98 2.29
N ALA A 180 15.09 -39.37 3.07
CA ALA A 180 14.66 -40.78 3.20
C ALA A 180 13.29 -40.90 3.90
N TYR A 181 12.53 -41.89 3.46
CA TYR A 181 11.23 -42.37 3.93
C TYR A 181 11.39 -43.40 5.07
N ARG A 182 10.28 -43.64 5.80
CA ARG A 182 9.98 -44.76 6.73
C ARG A 182 10.66 -44.69 8.10
N GLU A 183 10.02 -45.11 9.19
CA GLU A 183 8.99 -46.16 9.37
C GLU A 183 7.71 -45.70 10.08
#